data_AF-A0AAU5CZA8-F1
#
_entry.id   AF-A0AAU5CZA8-F1
#
_cell.length_a   1.000
_cell.length_b   1.000
_cell.length_c   1.000
_cell.angle_alpha   90.00
_cell.angle_beta   90.00
_cell.angle_gamma   90.00
#
_symmetry.space_group_name_H-M   'P 1'
#
loop_
_entity.id
_entity.type
_entity.pdbx_description
1 polymer ?
#
loop_
_entity_poly.entity_id
_entity_poly.type
_entity_poly.pdbx_seq_one_letter_code
_entity_poly.pdbx_strand_id
1 'polypeptide(L)' 'MPRRPSPGTPLRSRPNPLDTAGVTYIDYKDTDLLRKFVSDRGKIRGRRVTRVTAQQQRQLALAIKNAREMALLPYAGR' A
#
# COMPACT_ATOMS: atom_id res chain seq x y z
N MET A 1 -29.28 -4.31 -18.80
CA MET A 1 -28.29 -3.21 -18.86
C MET A 1 -27.99 -2.73 -17.44
N PRO A 2 -26.74 -2.75 -16.95
CA PRO A 2 -26.43 -2.17 -15.64
C PRO A 2 -26.71 -0.66 -15.66
N ARG A 3 -27.44 -0.15 -14.67
CA ARG A 3 -27.79 1.27 -14.54
C ARG A 3 -26.52 2.10 -14.34
N ARG A 4 -26.32 3.15 -15.14
CA ARG A 4 -25.26 4.14 -14.92
C ARG A 4 -25.45 4.76 -13.52
N PRO A 5 -24.39 4.87 -12.70
CA PRO A 5 -24.50 5.55 -11.41
C PRO A 5 -24.86 7.02 -11.63
N SER A 6 -25.80 7.54 -10.81
CA SER A 6 -26.30 8.90 -10.89
C SER A 6 -25.18 9.94 -10.68
N PRO A 7 -25.14 11.03 -11.47
CA PRO A 7 -24.17 12.09 -11.29
C PRO A 7 -24.47 12.80 -9.96
N GLY A 8 -23.57 12.65 -8.97
CA GLY A 8 -23.72 13.28 -7.65
C GLY A 8 -23.53 12.36 -6.45
N THR A 9 -23.44 11.04 -6.64
CA THR A 9 -23.11 10.14 -5.52
C THR A 9 -21.63 10.29 -5.16
N PRO A 10 -21.26 10.79 -3.96
CA PRO A 10 -19.86 10.90 -3.58
C PRO A 10 -19.22 9.51 -3.59
N LEU A 11 -18.12 9.36 -4.33
CA LEU A 11 -17.33 8.13 -4.31
C LEU A 11 -16.93 7.86 -2.86
N ARG A 12 -17.41 6.75 -2.28
CA ARG A 12 -17.13 6.40 -0.88
C ARG A 12 -15.63 6.51 -0.61
N SER A 13 -15.26 7.48 0.24
CA SER A 13 -13.88 7.68 0.67
C SER A 13 -13.53 6.58 1.67
N ARG A 14 -12.87 5.52 1.18
CA ARG A 14 -12.23 4.53 2.06
C ARG A 14 -11.08 5.23 2.79
N PRO A 15 -11.02 5.11 4.12
CA PRO A 15 -9.99 5.75 4.92
C PRO A 15 -8.62 5.14 4.65
N ASN A 16 -7.57 5.88 5.01
CA ASN A 16 -6.19 5.43 4.87
C ASN A 16 -5.92 4.28 5.86
N PRO A 17 -5.46 3.10 5.37
CA PRO A 17 -5.22 1.95 6.23
C PRO A 17 -4.12 2.17 7.27
N LEU A 18 -3.13 3.04 7.01
CA LEU A 18 -2.07 3.33 7.98
C LEU A 18 -2.56 4.23 9.11
N ASP A 19 -3.34 5.25 8.78
CA ASP A 19 -3.87 6.21 9.76
C ASP A 19 -4.91 5.54 10.66
N THR A 20 -5.76 4.68 10.10
CA THR A 20 -6.74 3.89 10.89
C THR A 20 -6.10 2.87 11.81
N ALA A 21 -4.92 2.35 11.44
CA ALA A 21 -4.15 1.44 12.27
C ALA A 21 -3.25 2.16 13.30
N GLY A 22 -3.22 3.49 13.31
CA GLY A 22 -2.36 4.27 14.21
C GLY A 22 -0.86 4.10 13.95
N VAL A 23 -0.48 3.67 12.74
CA VAL A 23 0.92 3.38 12.41
C VAL A 23 1.64 4.68 12.07
N THR A 24 2.53 5.12 12.97
CA THR A 24 3.32 6.34 12.82
C THR A 24 4.69 6.11 12.20
N TYR A 25 5.24 4.90 12.36
CA TYR A 25 6.55 4.50 11.86
C TYR A 25 6.45 3.24 11.02
N ILE A 26 7.22 3.18 9.92
CA ILE A 26 7.25 2.06 8.99
C ILE A 26 8.68 1.53 8.96
N ASP A 27 8.92 0.39 9.61
CA ASP A 27 10.21 -0.30 9.57
C ASP A 27 10.26 -1.31 8.42
N TYR A 28 11.47 -1.60 7.92
CA TYR A 28 11.73 -2.67 6.96
C TYR A 28 11.61 -4.06 7.58
N LYS A 29 11.71 -4.14 8.92
CA LYS A 29 11.58 -5.39 9.69
C LYS A 29 10.14 -5.89 9.81
N ASP A 30 9.16 -5.00 9.69
CA ASP A 30 7.74 -5.30 9.83
C ASP A 30 7.16 -5.95 8.56
N THR A 31 7.63 -7.15 8.24
CA THR A 31 7.27 -7.85 7.00
C THR A 31 5.77 -8.05 6.83
N ASP A 32 5.03 -8.28 7.92
CA ASP A 32 3.57 -8.44 7.90
C ASP A 32 2.83 -7.17 7.49
N LEU A 33 3.33 -6.00 7.90
CA LEU A 33 2.81 -4.72 7.46
C LEU A 33 3.13 -4.51 5.98
N LEU A 34 4.40 -4.69 5.61
CA LEU A 34 4.88 -4.43 4.25
C LEU A 34 4.24 -5.35 3.20
N ARG A 35 3.98 -6.62 3.54
CA ARG A 35 3.29 -7.59 2.67
C ARG A 35 1.92 -7.10 2.23
N LYS A 36 1.17 -6.38 3.08
CA LYS A 36 -0.15 -5.79 2.73
C LYS A 36 -0.06 -4.76 1.61
N PHE A 37 1.09 -4.10 1.47
CA PHE A 37 1.36 -3.09 0.44
C PHE A 37 2.09 -3.63 -0.78
N VAL A 38 2.31 -4.94 -0.85
CA VAL A 38 2.91 -5.64 -1.98
C VAL A 38 1.84 -6.50 -2.68
N SER A 39 1.97 -6.68 -3.98
CA SER A 39 1.12 -7.60 -4.75
C SER A 39 1.65 -9.03 -4.64
N ASP A 40 0.84 -10.01 -4.97
CA ASP A 40 1.24 -11.43 -4.93
C ASP A 40 2.43 -11.72 -5.85
N ARG A 41 2.64 -10.89 -6.89
CA ARG A 41 3.80 -10.94 -7.79
C ARG A 41 5.04 -10.21 -7.26
N GLY A 42 5.03 -9.73 -6.02
CA GLY A 42 6.14 -8.98 -5.45
C GLY A 42 6.28 -7.56 -6.00
N LYS A 43 5.24 -6.93 -6.56
CA LYS A 43 5.29 -5.51 -6.98
C LYS A 43 4.72 -4.61 -5.88
N ILE A 44 5.30 -3.42 -5.68
CA ILE A 44 4.78 -2.45 -4.71
C ILE A 44 3.43 -1.93 -5.23
N ARG A 45 2.39 -1.99 -4.40
CA ARG A 45 1.06 -1.47 -4.76
C ARG A 45 1.12 0.05 -4.85
N GLY A 46 0.48 0.60 -5.89
CA GLY A 46 0.46 2.04 -6.11
C GLY A 46 -0.47 2.77 -5.12
N ARG A 47 -0.15 4.05 -4.86
CA ARG A 47 -0.88 4.93 -3.94
C ARG A 47 -2.40 4.96 -4.18
N ARG A 48 -2.85 4.90 -5.43
CA ARG A 48 -4.30 4.94 -5.77
C ARG A 48 -5.07 3.72 -5.23
N VAL A 49 -4.40 2.58 -5.12
CA VAL A 49 -4.97 1.33 -4.61
C VAL A 49 -4.91 1.31 -3.08
N THR A 50 -3.77 1.68 -2.51
CA THR A 50 -3.52 1.62 -1.06
C THR A 50 -4.10 2.80 -0.29
N ARG A 51 -4.36 3.93 -0.96
CA ARG A 51 -4.92 5.18 -0.41
C ARG A 51 -4.12 5.81 0.73
N VAL A 52 -2.83 5.51 0.79
CA VAL A 52 -1.89 6.16 1.71
C VAL A 52 -1.53 7.56 1.21
N THR A 53 -1.00 8.40 2.10
CA THR A 53 -0.48 9.72 1.72
C THR A 53 0.77 9.58 0.83
N ALA A 54 1.15 10.64 0.12
CA ALA A 54 2.36 10.62 -0.70
C ALA A 54 3.64 10.42 0.13
N GLN A 55 3.67 10.93 1.36
CA GLN A 55 4.78 10.76 2.29
C GLN A 55 4.90 9.30 2.75
N GLN A 56 3.78 8.72 3.20
CA GLN A 56 3.74 7.31 3.60
C GLN A 56 4.10 6.37 2.45
N GLN A 57 3.65 6.67 1.21
CA GLN A 57 4.04 5.86 0.05
C GLN A 57 5.56 5.86 -0.17
N ARG A 58 6.24 7.01 0.02
CA ARG A 58 7.71 7.09 -0.10
C ARG A 58 8.41 6.29 1.01
N GLN A 59 7.91 6.39 2.24
CA GLN A 59 8.43 5.63 3.38
C GLN A 59 8.24 4.11 3.18
N LEU A 60 7.04 3.68 2.79
CA LEU A 60 6.75 2.29 2.42
C LEU A 60 7.68 1.81 1.29
N ALA A 61 7.89 2.61 0.26
CA ALA A 61 8.75 2.21 -0.85
C ALA A 61 10.22 2.04 -0.42
N LEU A 62 10.73 2.89 0.47
CA LEU A 62 12.06 2.74 1.06
C LEU A 62 12.14 1.49 1.95
N ALA A 63 11.20 1.32 2.87
CA ALA A 63 11.15 0.17 3.76
C ALA A 63 11.06 -1.16 2.98
N ILE A 64 10.23 -1.23 1.93
CA ILE A 64 10.12 -2.42 1.07
C ILE A 64 11.43 -2.69 0.32
N LYS A 65 12.13 -1.65 -0.17
CA LYS A 65 13.42 -1.83 -0.85
C LYS A 65 14.48 -2.36 0.12
N ASN A 66 14.60 -1.77 1.29
CA ASN A 66 15.52 -2.23 2.34
C ASN A 66 15.19 -3.67 2.77
N ALA A 67 13.91 -3.99 2.96
CA ALA A 67 13.49 -5.35 3.30
C ALA A 67 13.85 -6.38 2.22
N ARG A 68 13.86 -5.99 0.94
CA ARG A 68 14.29 -6.86 -0.15
C ARG A 68 15.79 -7.08 -0.19
N GLU A 69 16.57 -6.02 0.07
CA GLU A 69 18.03 -6.12 0.18
C GLU A 69 18.43 -7.04 1.34
N MET A 70 17.66 -7.01 2.44
CA MET A 70 17.83 -7.91 3.59
C MET A 70 17.20 -9.31 3.40
N ALA A 71 16.74 -9.64 2.19
CA ALA A 71 16.07 -10.90 1.85
C ALA A 71 14.80 -11.24 2.69
N LEU A 72 14.20 -10.25 3.36
CA LEU A 72 12.96 -10.40 4.13
C LEU A 72 11.70 -10.41 3.25
N LEU A 73 11.79 -9.81 2.06
CA LEU A 73 10.73 -9.78 1.06
C LEU A 73 11.24 -10.19 -0.32
N PRO A 74 10.44 -10.92 -1.11
CA PRO A 74 10.83 -11.29 -2.48
C PRO A 74 10.83 -10.06 -3.40
N TYR A 75 11.74 -10.07 -4.37
CA TYR A 75 11.67 -9.20 -5.53
C TYR A 75 10.51 -9.61 -6.44
N ALA A 76 10.08 -8.68 -7.30
CA ALA A 76 9.05 -9.01 -8.28
C ALA A 76 9.56 -10.11 -9.21
N GLY A 77 8.83 -11.23 -9.25
CA GLY A 77 9.05 -12.26 -10.27
C GLY A 77 8.85 -11.65 -11.65
N ARG A 78 9.67 -12.10 -12.61
CA ARG A 78 9.62 -11.64 -14.00
C ARG A 78 8.22 -11.84 -14.59
#